data_AF-A0A2A5HI18-F1
#
_entry.id   AF-A0A2A5HI18-F1
#
_cell.length_a   1.000
_cell.length_b   1.000
_cell.length_c   1.000
_cell.angle_alpha   90.00
_cell.angle_beta   90.00
_cell.angle_gamma   90.00
#
_symmetry.space_group_name_H-M   'P 1'
#
loop_
_entity.id
_entity.type
_entity.pdbx_description
1 polymer ?
#
loop_
_entity_poly.entity_id
_entity_poly.type
_entity_poly.pdbx_seq_one_letter_code
_entity_poly.pdbx_strand_id
1 'polypeptide(L)'
;MSSATIAKEKAALAQEEGKLKKLIAAIKKFFAKEFLWVLFVLLLGLPIGLIITYIIETYGSEKIMEMINKLLNGKPLFIGAYAVSLAGIYFTRTVVGAINLMANKPKS
;
A
#
# COMPACT_ATOMS: atom_id res chain seq x y z
N MET A 1 -26.52 13.43 44.37
CA MET A 1 -25.47 12.57 43.76
C MET A 1 -24.26 12.58 44.67
N SER A 2 -23.71 11.41 45.01
CA SER A 2 -22.56 11.29 45.92
C SER A 2 -21.26 11.64 45.19
N SER A 3 -20.31 12.25 45.90
CA SER A 3 -18.95 12.54 45.39
C SER A 3 -18.26 11.29 44.80
N ALA A 4 -18.59 10.10 45.32
CA ALA A 4 -18.11 8.82 44.82
C ALA A 4 -18.67 8.44 43.43
N THR A 5 -19.88 8.89 43.08
CA THR A 5 -20.51 8.65 41.77
C THR A 5 -19.83 9.50 40.69
N ILE A 6 -19.56 10.78 41.00
CA ILE A 6 -18.87 11.71 40.09
C ILE A 6 -17.42 11.28 39.85
N ALA A 7 -16.74 10.75 40.87
CA ALA A 7 -15.38 10.21 40.75
C ALA A 7 -15.31 8.97 39.85
N LYS A 8 -16.30 8.07 39.93
CA LYS A 8 -16.40 6.89 39.05
C LYS A 8 -16.67 7.27 37.60
N GLU A 9 -17.55 8.22 37.33
CA GLU A 9 -17.83 8.70 35.96
C GLU A 9 -16.61 9.38 35.33
N LYS A 10 -15.88 10.23 36.08
CA LYS A 10 -14.63 10.84 35.59
C LYS A 10 -13.55 9.81 35.29
N ALA A 11 -13.44 8.74 36.08
CA ALA A 11 -12.47 7.67 35.84
C ALA A 11 -12.83 6.82 34.61
N ALA A 12 -14.12 6.56 34.37
CA ALA A 12 -14.59 5.86 33.17
C ALA A 12 -14.32 6.66 31.90
N LEU A 13 -14.63 7.97 31.91
CA LEU A 13 -14.35 8.88 30.81
C LEU A 13 -12.84 8.98 30.51
N ALA A 14 -11.99 9.07 31.54
CA ALA A 14 -10.54 9.07 31.37
C ALA A 14 -9.99 7.75 30.80
N GLN A 15 -10.60 6.61 31.13
CA GLN A 15 -10.24 5.32 30.52
C GLN A 15 -10.64 5.25 29.04
N GLU A 16 -11.82 5.77 28.69
CA GLU A 16 -12.28 5.84 27.29
C GLU A 16 -11.42 6.79 26.45
N GLU A 17 -11.09 7.97 26.98
CA GLU A 17 -10.13 8.89 26.34
C GLU A 17 -8.74 8.25 26.18
N GLY A 18 -8.29 7.49 27.18
CA GLY A 18 -7.03 6.75 27.13
C GLY A 18 -7.02 5.67 26.04
N LYS A 19 -8.14 4.95 25.85
CA LYS A 19 -8.31 3.96 24.76
C LYS A 19 -8.35 4.65 23.38
N LEU A 20 -9.05 5.77 23.27
CA LEU A 20 -9.14 6.54 22.03
C LEU A 20 -7.77 7.10 21.61
N LYS A 21 -7.00 7.67 22.55
CA LYS A 21 -5.63 8.14 22.28
C LYS A 21 -4.72 7.01 21.79
N LYS A 22 -4.82 5.81 22.38
CA LYS A 22 -4.07 4.63 21.93
C LYS A 22 -4.46 4.20 20.52
N LEU A 23 -5.76 4.22 20.19
CA LEU A 23 -6.24 3.90 18.84
C LEU A 23 -5.69 4.89 17.82
N ILE A 24 -5.78 6.20 18.07
CA ILE A 24 -5.26 7.23 17.17
C ILE A 24 -3.74 7.10 17.01
N ALA A 25 -3.01 6.83 18.08
CA ALA A 25 -1.57 6.60 18.01
C ALA A 25 -1.23 5.36 17.18
N ALA A 26 -2.00 4.28 17.30
CA ALA A 26 -1.83 3.07 16.49
C ALA A 26 -2.11 3.33 15.00
N ILE A 27 -3.19 4.07 14.70
CA ILE A 27 -3.53 4.50 13.33
C ILE A 27 -2.40 5.35 12.76
N LYS A 28 -1.93 6.37 13.48
CA LYS A 28 -0.82 7.24 13.05
C LYS A 28 0.46 6.45 12.78
N LYS A 29 0.78 5.47 13.63
CA LYS A 29 1.94 4.59 13.47
C LYS A 29 1.78 3.68 12.25
N PHE A 30 0.58 3.16 12.01
CA PHE A 30 0.27 2.36 10.83
C PHE A 30 0.41 3.19 9.55
N PHE A 31 -0.16 4.40 9.51
CA PHE A 31 -0.01 5.32 8.39
C PHE A 31 1.45 5.71 8.15
N ALA A 32 2.23 5.99 9.19
CA ALA A 32 3.65 6.30 9.03
C ALA A 32 4.43 5.11 8.44
N LYS A 33 4.10 3.88 8.85
CA LYS A 33 4.72 2.66 8.31
C LYS A 33 4.35 2.44 6.84
N GLU A 34 3.06 2.56 6.50
CA GLU A 34 2.60 2.38 5.13
C GLU A 34 3.04 3.54 4.22
N PHE A 35 3.19 4.75 4.74
CA PHE A 35 3.69 5.89 3.97
C PHE A 35 5.12 5.64 3.45
N LEU A 36 6.03 5.19 4.34
CA LEU A 36 7.39 4.86 3.93
C LEU A 36 7.42 3.71 2.92
N TRP A 37 6.52 2.74 3.09
CA TRP A 37 6.37 1.64 2.13
C TRP A 37 5.88 2.14 0.77
N VAL A 38 4.85 2.98 0.72
CA VAL A 38 4.34 3.58 -0.52
C VAL A 38 5.48 4.32 -1.22
N LEU A 39 6.26 5.12 -0.48
CA LEU A 39 7.41 5.82 -1.04
C LEU A 39 8.44 4.86 -1.63
N PHE A 40 8.72 3.75 -0.93
CA PHE A 40 9.62 2.70 -1.41
C PHE A 40 9.10 2.03 -2.69
N VAL A 41 7.79 1.73 -2.76
CA VAL A 41 7.17 1.14 -3.95
C VAL A 41 7.22 2.10 -5.14
N LEU A 42 6.98 3.40 -4.91
CA LEU A 42 7.13 4.42 -5.95
C LEU A 42 8.58 4.46 -6.46
N LEU A 43 9.56 4.44 -5.55
CA LEU A 43 10.98 4.47 -5.91
C LEU A 43 11.40 3.23 -6.69
N LEU A 44 10.99 2.03 -6.24
CA LEU A 44 11.30 0.76 -6.92
C LEU A 44 10.54 0.56 -8.23
N GLY A 45 9.35 1.14 -8.35
CA GLY A 45 8.58 1.09 -9.59
C GLY A 45 9.31 1.76 -10.74
N LEU A 46 10.13 2.80 -10.47
CA LEU A 46 10.82 3.57 -11.50
C LEU A 46 11.79 2.72 -12.33
N PRO A 47 12.79 2.04 -11.75
CA PRO A 47 13.70 1.20 -12.51
C PRO A 47 12.98 0.03 -13.20
N ILE A 48 11.96 -0.57 -12.56
CA ILE A 48 11.20 -1.67 -13.17
C ILE A 48 10.42 -1.17 -14.39
N GLY A 49 9.75 -0.02 -14.27
CA GLY A 49 9.02 0.62 -15.36
C GLY A 49 9.94 1.00 -16.52
N LEU A 50 11.14 1.50 -16.23
CA LEU A 50 12.16 1.78 -17.24
C LEU A 50 12.63 0.50 -17.96
N ILE A 51 12.89 -0.58 -17.21
CA ILE A 51 13.28 -1.87 -17.79
C ILE A 51 12.19 -2.41 -18.72
N ILE A 52 10.93 -2.39 -18.27
CA ILE A 52 9.78 -2.84 -19.08
C ILE A 52 9.64 -1.99 -20.33
N THR A 53 9.75 -0.66 -20.19
CA THR A 53 9.70 0.28 -21.31
C THR A 53 10.79 -0.04 -22.33
N TYR A 54 12.03 -0.19 -21.87
CA TYR A 54 13.17 -0.54 -22.71
C TYR A 54 12.97 -1.87 -23.45
N ILE A 55 12.48 -2.91 -22.77
CA ILE A 55 12.20 -4.20 -23.38
C ILE A 55 11.14 -4.07 -24.47
N ILE A 56 10.05 -3.35 -24.21
CA ILE A 56 8.96 -3.17 -25.18
C ILE A 56 9.41 -2.32 -26.38
N GLU A 57 10.18 -1.27 -26.17
CA GLU A 57 10.70 -0.44 -27.27
C GLU A 57 11.75 -1.17 -28.11
N THR A 58 12.57 -2.02 -27.48
CA THR A 58 13.67 -2.73 -28.17
C THR A 58 13.19 -3.98 -28.89
N TYR A 59 12.24 -4.72 -28.31
CA TYR A 59 11.83 -6.04 -28.80
C TYR A 59 10.34 -6.12 -29.21
N GLY A 60 9.56 -5.08 -28.94
CA GLY A 60 8.16 -5.02 -29.31
C GLY A 60 7.98 -4.83 -30.82
N SER A 61 7.07 -5.59 -31.41
CA SER A 61 6.66 -5.37 -32.81
C SER A 61 5.89 -4.04 -32.97
N GLU A 62 5.91 -3.47 -34.18
CA GLU A 62 5.15 -2.25 -34.49
C GLU A 62 3.66 -2.37 -34.15
N LYS A 63 3.06 -3.54 -34.41
CA LYS A 63 1.65 -3.82 -34.08
C LYS A 63 1.38 -3.74 -32.58
N ILE A 64 2.31 -4.23 -31.76
CA ILE A 64 2.20 -4.15 -30.29
C ILE A 64 2.34 -2.69 -29.85
N MET A 65 3.29 -1.94 -30.40
CA MET A 65 3.46 -0.52 -30.10
C MET A 65 2.24 0.31 -30.48
N GLU A 66 1.60 0.03 -31.62
CA GLU A 66 0.37 0.71 -32.04
C GLU A 66 -0.79 0.40 -31.09
N MET A 67 -0.95 -0.85 -30.67
CA MET A 67 -1.96 -1.24 -29.69
C MET A 67 -1.74 -0.54 -28.34
N ILE A 68 -0.49 -0.48 -27.87
CA ILE A 68 -0.12 0.21 -26.63
C ILE A 68 -0.40 1.71 -26.73
N ASN A 69 -0.02 2.35 -27.84
CA ASN A 69 -0.26 3.78 -28.05
C ASN A 69 -1.76 4.13 -28.05
N LYS A 70 -2.60 3.25 -28.63
CA LYS A 70 -4.07 3.37 -28.55
C LYS A 70 -4.55 3.20 -27.10
N LEU A 71 -4.07 2.19 -26.38
CA LEU A 71 -4.44 1.95 -24.98
C LEU A 71 -4.07 3.12 -24.06
N LEU A 72 -2.90 3.71 -24.28
CA LEU A 72 -2.37 4.82 -23.49
C LEU A 72 -2.88 6.19 -23.93
N ASN A 73 -3.71 6.27 -24.98
CA ASN A 73 -4.21 7.52 -25.55
C ASN A 73 -3.09 8.52 -25.86
N GLY A 74 -2.01 8.05 -26.48
CA GLY A 74 -0.84 8.88 -26.83
C GLY A 74 0.03 9.29 -25.64
N LYS A 75 -0.22 8.79 -24.43
CA LYS A 75 0.71 8.99 -23.30
C LYS A 75 1.97 8.15 -23.47
N PRO A 76 3.12 8.60 -22.93
CA PRO A 76 4.36 7.82 -22.95
C PRO A 76 4.19 6.41 -22.40
N LEU A 77 4.76 5.42 -23.10
CA LEU A 77 4.78 4.01 -22.70
C LEU A 77 5.27 3.82 -21.26
N PHE A 78 6.27 4.61 -20.85
CA PHE A 78 6.79 4.61 -19.49
C PHE A 78 5.69 4.78 -18.42
N ILE A 79 4.69 5.63 -18.64
CA ILE A 79 3.61 5.85 -17.65
C ILE A 79 2.81 4.56 -17.46
N GLY A 80 2.49 3.86 -18.54
CA GLY A 80 1.81 2.56 -18.49
C GLY A 80 2.68 1.50 -17.83
N ALA A 81 3.94 1.38 -18.24
CA ALA A 81 4.90 0.44 -17.67
C ALA A 81 5.13 0.68 -16.16
N TYR A 82 5.23 1.94 -15.74
CA TYR A 82 5.36 2.32 -14.35
C TYR A 82 4.11 1.95 -13.55
N ALA A 83 2.90 2.25 -14.06
CA ALA A 83 1.65 1.88 -13.40
C ALA A 83 1.53 0.35 -13.22
N VAL A 84 1.89 -0.43 -14.24
CA VAL A 84 1.93 -1.90 -14.17
C VAL A 84 2.97 -2.37 -13.16
N SER A 85 4.13 -1.70 -13.08
CA SER A 85 5.18 -2.02 -12.10
C SER A 85 4.70 -1.82 -10.66
N LEU A 86 4.03 -0.71 -10.38
CA LEU A 86 3.43 -0.45 -9.06
C LEU A 86 2.38 -1.52 -8.73
N ALA A 87 1.50 -1.85 -9.67
CA ALA A 87 0.49 -2.89 -9.50
C ALA A 87 1.13 -4.26 -9.22
N GLY A 88 2.19 -4.62 -9.94
CA GLY A 88 2.92 -5.88 -9.77
C GLY A 88 3.60 -5.99 -8.40
N ILE A 89 4.18 -4.90 -7.88
CA ILE A 89 4.77 -4.88 -6.53
C ILE A 89 3.68 -5.12 -5.46
N TYR A 90 2.52 -4.46 -5.56
CA TYR A 90 1.41 -4.67 -4.63
C TYR A 90 0.81 -6.07 -4.76
N PHE A 91 0.69 -6.60 -5.98
CA PHE A 91 0.25 -7.98 -6.21
C PHE A 91 1.19 -8.97 -5.51
N THR A 92 2.50 -8.79 -5.66
CA THR A 92 3.52 -9.62 -5.00
C THR A 92 3.37 -9.56 -3.48
N ARG A 93 3.19 -8.36 -2.90
CA ARG A 93 2.95 -8.19 -1.46
C ARG A 93 1.71 -8.96 -0.98
N THR A 94 0.62 -8.92 -1.76
CA THR A 94 -0.61 -9.65 -1.44
C THR A 94 -0.39 -11.17 -1.49
N VAL A 95 0.29 -11.67 -2.51
CA VAL A 95 0.62 -13.11 -2.65
C VAL A 95 1.50 -13.58 -1.47
N VAL A 96 2.55 -12.84 -1.13
CA VAL A 96 3.41 -13.14 0.03
C VAL A 96 2.61 -13.10 1.34
N GLY A 97 1.71 -12.13 1.48
CA GLY A 97 0.80 -12.06 2.63
C GLY A 97 -0.10 -13.29 2.75
N ALA A 98 -0.70 -13.72 1.64
CA ALA A 98 -1.52 -14.93 1.59
C ALA A 98 -0.71 -16.20 1.92
N ILE A 99 0.50 -16.33 1.37
CA ILE A 99 1.41 -17.44 1.67
C ILE A 99 1.73 -17.47 3.17
N ASN A 100 2.07 -16.33 3.78
CA ASN A 100 2.40 -16.26 5.19
C ASN A 100 1.22 -16.62 6.11
N LEU A 101 -0.01 -16.27 5.72
CA LEU A 101 -1.22 -16.67 6.45
C LEU A 101 -1.46 -18.17 6.39
N MET A 102 -1.17 -18.82 5.26
CA MET A 102 -1.33 -20.26 5.11
C MET A 102 -0.19 -21.05 5.78
N ALA A 103 1.05 -20.56 5.66
CA ALA A 103 2.23 -21.24 6.17
C ALA A 103 2.35 -21.13 7.70
N ASN A 104 1.98 -19.98 8.27
CA ASN A 104 1.90 -19.81 9.71
C ASN A 104 0.47 -20.11 10.18
N LYS A 105 0.17 -21.39 10.42
CA LYS A 105 -1.05 -21.77 11.14
C LYS A 105 -1.19 -20.87 12.38
N PRO A 106 -2.37 -20.27 12.66
CA PRO A 106 -2.57 -19.57 13.91
C PRO A 106 -2.22 -20.53 15.04
N LYS A 107 -1.31 -20.12 15.94
CA LYS A 107 -1.07 -20.86 17.17
C LYS A 107 -2.40 -20.89 17.92
N SER A 108 -3.09 -22.03 17.84
CA SER A 108 -4.19 -22.37 18.73
C SER A 108 -3.72 -22.33 20.18
#